data_AF-A0A3M1F8M8-F1
#
_entry.id   AF-A0A3M1F8M8-F1
#
_cell.length_a   1.000
_cell.length_b   1.000
_cell.length_c   1.000
_cell.angle_alpha   90.00
_cell.angle_beta   90.00
_cell.angle_gamma   90.00
#
_symmetry.space_group_name_H-M   'P 1'
#
loop_
_entity.id
_entity.type
_entity.pdbx_description
1 polymer ?
#
loop_
_entity_poly.entity_id
_entity_poly.type
_entity_poly.pdbx_seq_one_letter_code
_entity_poly.pdbx_strand_id
1 'polypeptide(L)' 'MTTKLVLSREEEFQILKLVLDKFLWIGTFLVLLGLWQLLVSDEQTWLWLWLFFGGICLFFFFLVLLLKWFHVRR' A
#
# COMPACT_ATOMS: atom_id res chain seq x y z
N MET A 1 14.70 21.01 -27.66
CA MET A 1 15.42 20.29 -26.59
C MET A 1 14.42 20.01 -25.48
N THR A 2 13.96 18.77 -25.33
CA THR A 2 13.07 18.37 -24.25
C THR A 2 13.90 18.22 -22.98
N THR A 3 13.96 19.28 -22.17
CA THR A 3 14.57 19.26 -20.83
C THR A 3 13.81 18.26 -19.97
N LYS A 4 14.32 17.03 -19.86
CA LYS A 4 13.84 16.08 -18.85
C LYS A 4 14.04 16.73 -17.49
N LEU A 5 12.96 17.01 -16.79
CA LEU A 5 12.98 17.44 -15.39
C LEU A 5 13.49 16.26 -14.57
N VAL A 6 14.80 16.18 -14.38
CA VAL A 6 15.41 15.24 -13.44
C VAL A 6 15.09 15.79 -12.06
N LEU A 7 14.17 15.13 -11.36
CA LEU A 7 13.77 15.51 -10.02
C LEU A 7 14.96 15.41 -9.07
N SER A 8 15.05 16.37 -8.15
CA SER A 8 15.99 16.31 -7.05
C SER A 8 15.73 15.05 -6.21
N ARG A 9 16.79 14.49 -5.61
CA ARG A 9 16.72 13.31 -4.73
C ARG A 9 15.76 13.51 -3.55
N GLU A 10 15.62 14.75 -3.05
CA GLU A 10 14.61 15.11 -2.05
C GLU A 10 13.19 15.09 -2.62
N GLU A 11 12.99 15.56 -3.85
CA GLU A 11 11.67 15.60 -4.48
C GLU A 11 11.16 14.18 -4.75
N GLU A 12 12.02 13.29 -5.24
CA GLU A 12 11.69 11.87 -5.41
C GLU A 12 11.30 11.20 -4.08
N PHE A 13 11.92 11.60 -2.96
CA PHE A 13 11.56 11.10 -1.64
C PHE A 13 10.16 11.55 -1.22
N GLN A 14 9.87 12.83 -1.41
CA GLN A 14 8.57 13.38 -1.05
C GLN A 14 7.47 12.75 -1.88
N ILE A 15 7.71 12.53 -3.18
CA ILE A 15 6.77 11.85 -4.06
C ILE A 15 6.57 10.40 -3.61
N LEU A 16 7.65 9.67 -3.29
CA LEU A 16 7.52 8.29 -2.79
C LEU A 16 6.70 8.23 -1.49
N LYS A 17 6.90 9.17 -0.55
CA LYS A 17 6.08 9.25 0.67
C LYS A 17 4.61 9.54 0.37
N LEU A 18 4.33 10.48 -0.54
CA LEU A 18 2.96 10.82 -0.93
C LEU A 18 2.25 9.64 -1.61
N VAL A 19 2.97 8.92 -2.46
CA VAL A 19 2.46 7.73 -3.13
C VAL A 19 2.21 6.61 -2.12
N LEU A 20 3.17 6.37 -1.22
CA LEU A 20 3.04 5.41 -0.13
C LEU A 20 1.80 5.68 0.73
N ASP A 21 1.56 6.93 1.13
CA ASP A 21 0.40 7.30 1.95
C ASP A 21 -0.92 6.94 1.23
N LYS A 22 -1.05 7.30 -0.05
CA LYS A 22 -2.22 6.94 -0.85
C LYS A 22 -2.44 5.43 -0.95
N PHE A 23 -1.37 4.64 -1.09
CA PHE A 23 -1.47 3.18 -1.13
C PHE A 23 -1.78 2.56 0.24
N LEU A 24 -1.26 3.14 1.32
CA LEU A 24 -1.57 2.73 2.68
C LEU A 24 -3.07 2.88 2.96
N TRP A 25 -3.64 4.02 2.57
CA TRP A 25 -5.08 4.29 2.65
C TRP A 25 -5.92 3.27 1.87
N ILE A 26 -5.49 2.88 0.66
CA ILE A 26 -6.19 1.85 -0.13
C ILE A 26 -6.16 0.49 0.59
N GLY A 27 -5.00 0.09 1.12
CA GLY A 27 -4.87 -1.14 1.92
C GLY A 27 -5.76 -1.11 3.17
N THR A 28 -5.78 0.02 3.88
CA THR A 28 -6.65 0.23 5.05
C THR A 28 -8.13 0.09 4.69
N PHE A 29 -8.57 0.68 3.57
CA PHE A 29 -9.96 0.52 3.10
C PHE A 29 -10.29 -0.94 2.75
N LEU A 30 -9.40 -1.66 2.07
CA LEU A 30 -9.61 -3.07 1.75
C LEU A 30 -9.76 -3.93 3.01
N VAL A 31 -8.90 -3.70 4.02
CA VAL A 31 -8.93 -4.41 5.29
C VAL A 31 -10.23 -4.11 6.05
N LEU A 32 -10.63 -2.84 6.12
CA LEU A 32 -11.90 -2.41 6.74
C LEU A 32 -13.12 -3.03 6.06
N LEU A 33 -13.16 -3.06 4.73
CA LEU A 33 -14.24 -3.69 3.97
C LEU A 33 -14.29 -5.20 4.19
N GLY A 34 -13.14 -5.87 4.15
CA GLY A 34 -13.05 -7.31 4.43
C GLY A 34 -13.50 -7.66 5.85
N LEU A 35 -13.13 -6.85 6.85
CA LEU A 35 -13.61 -6.99 8.23
C LEU A 35 -15.11 -6.75 8.35
N TRP A 36 -15.63 -5.70 7.72
CA TRP A 36 -17.06 -5.39 7.76
C TRP A 36 -17.90 -6.53 7.19
N GLN A 37 -17.52 -7.11 6.06
CA GLN A 37 -18.25 -8.24 5.48
C GLN A 37 -18.09 -9.54 6.26
N LEU A 38 -16.96 -9.77 6.92
CA LEU A 38 -16.82 -10.88 7.86
C LEU A 38 -17.81 -10.81 9.02
N LEU A 39 -18.19 -9.61 9.46
CA LEU A 39 -19.13 -9.42 10.56
C LEU A 39 -20.61 -9.53 10.14
N VAL A 40 -20.92 -9.32 8.86
CA VAL A 40 -22.30 -9.18 8.37
C VAL A 40 -22.74 -10.33 7.46
N SER A 41 -21.82 -11.08 6.85
CA SER A 41 -22.12 -12.10 5.83
C SER A 41 -21.68 -13.51 6.24
N ASP A 42 -22.63 -14.42 6.43
CA ASP A 42 -22.37 -15.83 6.76
C ASP A 42 -22.08 -16.71 5.53
N GLU A 43 -22.61 -16.37 4.35
CA GLU A 43 -22.59 -17.31 3.20
C GLU A 43 -21.28 -17.31 2.40
N GLN A 44 -20.33 -16.43 2.71
CA GLN A 44 -19.12 -16.28 1.89
C GLN A 44 -17.84 -15.90 2.64
N THR A 45 -17.71 -16.37 3.88
CA THR A 45 -16.57 -16.12 4.78
C THR A 45 -15.19 -16.39 4.12
N TRP A 46 -15.10 -17.42 3.26
CA TRP A 46 -13.85 -17.76 2.55
C TRP A 46 -13.33 -16.65 1.64
N LEU A 47 -14.21 -16.00 0.87
CA LEU A 47 -13.84 -14.92 -0.06
C LEU A 47 -13.40 -13.66 0.71
N TRP A 48 -14.07 -13.37 1.83
CA TRP A 48 -13.73 -12.22 2.68
C TRP A 48 -12.41 -12.41 3.44
N LEU A 49 -12.11 -13.63 3.88
CA LEU A 49 -10.79 -13.98 4.43
C LEU A 49 -9.68 -13.78 3.39
N TRP A 50 -9.92 -14.14 2.13
CA TRP A 50 -8.98 -13.90 1.04
C TRP A 50 -8.73 -12.41 0.79
N LEU A 51 -9.78 -11.57 0.83
CA LEU A 51 -9.64 -10.12 0.71
C LEU A 51 -8.88 -9.51 1.88
N PHE A 52 -9.12 -9.97 3.11
CA PHE A 52 -8.39 -9.53 4.29
C PHE A 52 -6.90 -9.91 4.22
N PHE A 53 -6.61 -11.15 3.84
CA PHE A 53 -5.23 -11.62 3.66
C PHE A 53 -4.53 -10.90 2.49
N GLY A 54 -5.27 -10.61 1.42
CA GLY A 54 -4.81 -9.78 0.31
C GLY A 54 -4.46 -8.36 0.74
N GLY A 55 -5.29 -7.73 1.57
CA GLY A 55 -5.03 -6.42 2.16
C GLY A 55 -3.76 -6.41 3.02
N ILE A 56 -3.58 -7.41 3.88
CA ILE A 56 -2.36 -7.57 4.70
C ILE A 56 -1.12 -7.80 3.83
N CYS A 57 -1.21 -8.67 2.83
CA CYS A 57 -0.11 -8.98 1.93
C CYS A 57 0.33 -7.74 1.13
N LEU A 58 -0.64 -6.95 0.65
CA LEU A 58 -0.39 -5.68 -0.04
C LEU A 58 0.30 -4.67 0.89
N PHE A 59 -0.13 -4.59 2.15
CA PHE A 59 0.50 -3.77 3.18
C PHE A 59 1.96 -4.19 3.42
N PHE A 60 2.21 -5.49 3.53
CA PHE A 60 3.54 -6.05 3.76
C PHE A 60 4.46 -5.81 2.55
N PHE A 61 3.96 -6.01 1.33
CA PHE A 61 4.69 -5.70 0.10
C PHE A 61 5.11 -4.23 0.04
N PHE A 62 4.20 -3.31 0.41
CA PHE A 62 4.51 -1.89 0.46
C PHE A 62 5.55 -1.53 1.51
N LEU A 63 5.47 -2.16 2.70
CA LEU A 63 6.43 -1.96 3.78
C LEU A 63 7.84 -2.42 3.35
N VAL A 64 7.95 -3.56 2.64
CA VAL A 64 9.22 -4.03 2.08
C VAL A 64 9.79 -3.05 1.06
N LEU A 65 8.94 -2.49 0.18
CA LEU A 65 9.35 -1.51 -0.83
C LEU A 65 9.90 -0.24 -0.17
N LEU A 66 9.25 0.22 0.90
CA LEU A 66 9.67 1.35 1.72
C LEU A 66 11.01 1.09 2.41
N LEU A 67 11.13 -0.04 3.12
CA LEU A 67 12.36 -0.44 3.82
C LEU A 67 13.53 -0.60 2.85
N LYS A 68 13.31 -1.21 1.70
CA LYS A 68 14.36 -1.40 0.69
C LYS A 68 14.87 -0.05 0.18
N TRP A 69 13.99 0.91 -0.02
CA TRP A 69 14.36 2.24 -0.46
C TRP A 69 15.06 3.05 0.65
N PHE A 70 14.63 2.90 1.90
CA PHE A 70 15.30 3.50 3.06
C PHE A 70 16.70 2.90 3.30
N HIS A 71 16.85 1.58 3.13
CA HIS A 71 18.11 0.87 3.32
C HIS A 71 19.11 1.19 2.21
N VAL A 72 18.66 1.25 0.94
CA VAL A 72 19.51 1.64 -0.21
C VAL A 72 20.07 3.07 -0.07
N ARG A 73 19.50 3.91 0.80
CA ARG A 73 19.91 5.31 0.98
C ARG A 73 20.59 5.63 2.31
N ARG A 74 20.95 4.62 3.11
CA ARG A 74 21.92 4.80 4.20
C ARG A 74 23.34 4.73 3.66
#